data_AF-A0A9C8GP03-F1
#
_entry.id   AF-A0A9C8GP03-F1
#
_cell.length_a   1.000
_cell.length_b   1.000
_cell.length_c   1.000
_cell.angle_alpha   90.00
_cell.angle_beta   90.00
_cell.angle_gamma   90.00
#
_symmetry.space_group_name_H-M   'P 1'
#
loop_
_entity.id
_entity.type
_entity.pdbx_description
1 polymer ?
#
loop_
_entity_poly.entity_id
_entity_poly.type
_entity_poly.pdbx_seq_one_letter_code
_entity_poly.pdbx_strand_id
1 'polypeptide(L)'
;MTSGAELLTYIPLSEAAERYRLSAGALSRAVEHGTIKAVKINGDVAVAEEDLREIVDVREAVQVDESLQGKPIRVTEAAEKYEVNQVTLGRWADSGYIHIMKREPKLLLLDEADVKRAVEIFRQGLQESGSSIQAGWVLKRAMQKLKIQ
;
A
#
# COMPACT_ATOMS: atom_id res chain seq x y z
N MET A 1 -11.89 21.50 -26.02
CA MET A 1 -12.43 20.23 -25.48
C MET A 1 -12.49 20.40 -23.98
N THR A 2 -13.69 20.37 -23.42
CA THR A 2 -14.02 20.72 -22.04
C THR A 2 -13.23 19.86 -21.04
N SER A 3 -12.35 20.50 -20.25
CA SER A 3 -11.90 19.94 -18.97
C SER A 3 -13.13 19.80 -18.09
N GLY A 4 -13.71 18.60 -18.03
CA GLY A 4 -14.64 18.26 -16.97
C GLY A 4 -13.84 18.25 -15.68
N ALA A 5 -14.09 19.23 -14.80
CA ALA A 5 -13.60 19.15 -13.44
C ALA A 5 -14.27 17.92 -12.81
N GLU A 6 -13.54 16.82 -12.65
CA GLU A 6 -14.00 15.72 -11.82
C GLU A 6 -14.23 16.29 -10.41
N LEU A 7 -15.50 16.40 -10.03
CA LEU A 7 -15.87 16.87 -8.71
C LEU A 7 -15.40 15.82 -7.71
N LEU A 8 -14.31 16.13 -7.01
CA LEU A 8 -13.84 15.33 -5.90
C LEU A 8 -14.98 15.23 -4.88
N THR A 9 -15.58 14.05 -4.75
CA THR A 9 -16.61 13.79 -3.76
C THR A 9 -15.94 13.70 -2.39
N TYR A 10 -16.35 14.57 -1.47
CA TYR A 10 -15.95 14.49 -0.07
C TYR A 10 -17.10 13.93 0.74
N ILE A 11 -16.82 12.92 1.56
CA ILE A 11 -17.78 12.34 2.49
C ILE A 11 -17.33 12.58 3.93
N PRO A 12 -18.24 12.79 4.90
CA PRO A 12 -17.87 12.94 6.30
C PRO A 12 -17.02 11.75 6.80
N LEU A 13 -16.03 12.01 7.65
CA LEU A 13 -15.10 10.99 8.15
C LEU A 13 -15.84 9.85 8.89
N SER A 14 -16.91 10.18 9.63
CA SER A 14 -17.77 9.20 10.29
C SER A 14 -18.48 8.29 9.28
N GLU A 15 -19.06 8.87 8.22
CA GLU A 15 -19.71 8.12 7.15
C GLU A 15 -18.70 7.25 6.37
N ALA A 16 -17.51 7.79 6.10
CA ALA A 16 -16.41 7.04 5.48
C ALA A 16 -16.01 5.81 6.30
N ALA A 17 -15.90 5.96 7.63
CA ALA A 17 -15.55 4.87 8.53
C ALA A 17 -16.54 3.71 8.43
N GLU A 18 -17.84 4.02 8.45
CA GLU A 18 -18.91 3.02 8.34
C GLU A 18 -18.95 2.39 6.94
N ARG A 19 -18.97 3.21 5.89
CA ARG A 19 -19.18 2.77 4.52
C ARG A 19 -18.04 1.90 3.99
N TYR A 20 -16.80 2.25 4.32
CA TYR A 20 -15.60 1.53 3.89
C TYR A 20 -15.08 0.55 4.94
N ARG A 21 -15.78 0.41 6.08
CA ARG A 21 -15.38 -0.43 7.22
C ARG A 21 -13.92 -0.18 7.64
N LEU A 22 -13.61 1.09 7.84
CA LEU A 22 -12.30 1.58 8.31
C LEU A 22 -12.49 2.22 9.69
N SER A 23 -11.50 2.11 10.57
CA SER A 23 -11.63 2.76 11.89
C SER A 23 -11.49 4.28 11.74
N ALA A 24 -12.31 5.04 12.48
CA ALA A 24 -12.23 6.50 12.47
C ALA A 24 -10.83 7.02 12.89
N GLY A 25 -10.17 6.30 13.80
CA GLY A 25 -8.79 6.59 14.20
C GLY A 25 -7.78 6.37 13.07
N ALA A 26 -7.92 5.28 12.31
CA ALA A 26 -7.11 5.02 11.11
C ALA A 26 -7.31 6.13 10.07
N LEU A 27 -8.56 6.49 9.77
CA LEU A 27 -8.87 7.58 8.83
C LEU A 27 -8.32 8.92 9.30
N SER A 28 -8.39 9.23 10.60
CA SER A 28 -7.84 10.48 11.14
C SER A 28 -6.32 10.54 10.95
N ARG A 29 -5.59 9.46 11.27
CA ARG A 29 -4.15 9.37 11.01
C ARG A 29 -3.84 9.48 9.52
N ALA A 30 -4.64 8.86 8.65
CA ALA A 30 -4.46 8.93 7.21
C ALA A 30 -4.51 10.38 6.69
N VAL A 31 -5.42 11.17 7.24
CA VAL A 31 -5.57 12.60 6.95
C VAL A 31 -4.38 13.38 7.48
N GLU A 32 -3.97 13.15 8.74
CA GLU A 32 -2.80 13.82 9.35
C GLU A 32 -1.50 13.55 8.58
N HIS A 33 -1.32 12.34 8.06
CA HIS A 33 -0.17 11.95 7.25
C HIS A 33 -0.28 12.38 5.78
N GLY A 34 -1.37 13.07 5.38
CA GLY A 34 -1.59 13.52 4.01
C GLY A 34 -1.81 12.37 3.01
N THR A 35 -2.15 11.18 3.50
CA THR A 35 -2.45 10.00 2.65
C THR A 35 -3.85 10.07 2.06
N ILE A 36 -4.78 10.70 2.78
CA ILE A 36 -6.15 10.98 2.32
C ILE A 36 -6.32 12.50 2.31
N LYS A 37 -6.78 13.04 1.19
CA LYS A 37 -7.17 14.46 1.14
C LYS A 37 -8.39 14.68 2.02
N ALA A 38 -8.37 15.72 2.83
CA ALA A 38 -9.49 16.10 3.67
C ALA A 38 -9.73 17.61 3.65
N VAL A 39 -10.99 17.97 3.88
CA VAL A 39 -11.46 19.35 4.04
C VAL A 39 -12.29 19.46 5.31
N LYS A 40 -12.29 20.64 5.92
CA LYS A 40 -13.13 20.92 7.09
C LYS A 40 -14.36 21.70 6.65
N ILE A 41 -15.54 21.15 6.87
CA ILE A 41 -16.83 21.77 6.51
C ILE A 41 -17.66 21.91 7.79
N ASN A 42 -18.00 23.15 8.15
CA ASN A 42 -18.82 23.46 9.34
C ASN A 42 -18.32 22.89 10.68
N GLY A 43 -17.02 22.63 10.79
CA GLY A 43 -16.42 22.03 12.00
C GLY A 43 -16.10 20.55 11.87
N ASP A 44 -16.72 19.86 10.91
CA ASP A 44 -16.54 18.44 10.65
C ASP A 44 -15.48 18.17 9.59
N VAL A 45 -14.80 17.03 9.69
CA VAL A 45 -13.81 16.58 8.70
C VAL A 45 -14.51 15.74 7.65
N ALA A 46 -14.37 16.14 6.39
CA ALA A 46 -14.78 15.35 5.23
C ALA A 46 -13.54 14.91 4.45
N VAL A 47 -13.55 13.67 3.98
CA VAL A 47 -12.43 12.99 3.31
C VAL A 47 -12.78 12.69 1.86
N ALA A 48 -11.78 12.72 0.97
CA ALA A 48 -11.97 12.44 -0.44
C ALA A 48 -12.33 10.96 -0.65
N GLU A 49 -13.47 10.71 -1.29
CA GLU A 49 -13.98 9.36 -1.55
C GLU A 49 -13.06 8.57 -2.50
N GLU A 50 -12.38 9.24 -3.45
CA GLU A 50 -11.42 8.59 -4.35
C GLU A 50 -10.29 7.90 -3.57
N ASP A 51 -9.73 8.58 -2.57
CA ASP A 51 -8.59 8.07 -1.81
C ASP A 51 -9.01 6.86 -0.97
N LEU A 52 -10.25 6.85 -0.49
CA LEU A 52 -10.86 5.74 0.25
C LEU A 52 -11.12 4.52 -0.63
N ARG A 53 -11.67 4.73 -1.84
CA ARG A 53 -11.85 3.65 -2.82
C ARG A 53 -10.52 3.01 -3.17
N GLU A 54 -9.52 3.82 -3.47
CA GLU A 54 -8.17 3.29 -3.71
C GLU A 54 -7.58 2.57 -2.49
N ILE A 55 -7.87 3.00 -1.25
CA ILE A 55 -7.43 2.27 -0.05
C ILE A 55 -8.10 0.91 0.04
N VAL A 56 -9.41 0.83 -0.24
CA VAL A 56 -10.15 -0.42 -0.21
C VAL A 56 -9.79 -1.32 -1.38
N ASP A 57 -9.63 -0.78 -2.58
CA ASP A 57 -9.18 -1.53 -3.77
C ASP A 57 -7.79 -2.10 -3.52
N VAL A 58 -6.85 -1.32 -2.96
CA VAL A 58 -5.55 -1.86 -2.54
C VAL A 58 -5.74 -2.94 -1.47
N ARG A 59 -6.63 -2.76 -0.50
CA ARG A 59 -6.87 -3.77 0.55
C ARG A 59 -7.46 -5.08 -0.01
N GLU A 60 -8.34 -4.99 -0.99
CA GLU A 60 -9.02 -6.14 -1.60
C GLU A 60 -8.17 -6.83 -2.67
N ALA A 61 -7.41 -6.05 -3.46
CA ALA A 61 -6.43 -6.57 -4.42
C ALA A 61 -5.26 -7.27 -3.73
N VAL A 62 -4.96 -6.88 -2.49
CA VAL A 62 -3.86 -7.41 -1.70
C VAL A 62 -4.37 -8.49 -0.75
N GLN A 63 -4.61 -9.68 -1.28
CA GLN A 63 -4.81 -10.87 -0.44
C GLN A 63 -3.47 -11.29 0.14
N VAL A 64 -3.30 -11.10 1.45
CA VAL A 64 -2.17 -11.69 2.17
C VAL A 64 -2.38 -13.20 2.15
N ASP A 65 -1.44 -13.91 1.54
CA ASP A 65 -1.43 -15.37 1.58
C ASP A 65 -1.07 -15.81 3.00
N GLU A 66 -2.10 -16.03 3.83
CA GLU A 66 -1.95 -16.44 5.23
C GLU A 66 -1.09 -17.71 5.36
N SER A 67 -1.07 -18.55 4.32
CA SER A 67 -0.24 -19.76 4.31
C SER A 67 1.26 -19.47 4.24
N LEU A 68 1.66 -18.28 3.79
CA LEU A 68 3.05 -17.84 3.69
C LEU A 68 3.47 -16.90 4.82
N GLN A 69 2.52 -16.46 5.64
CA GLN A 69 2.79 -15.51 6.71
C GLN A 69 3.71 -16.13 7.77
N GLY A 70 4.76 -15.41 8.15
CA GLY A 70 5.78 -15.88 9.09
C GLY A 70 6.76 -16.91 8.50
N LYS A 71 6.67 -17.23 7.20
CA LYS A 71 7.65 -18.11 6.56
C LYS A 71 8.87 -17.31 6.13
N PRO A 72 10.09 -17.72 6.56
CA PRO A 72 11.31 -17.07 6.13
C PRO A 72 11.67 -17.50 4.71
N ILE A 73 11.96 -16.51 3.86
CA ILE A 73 12.58 -16.73 2.54
C ILE A 73 13.87 -15.91 2.42
N ARG A 74 14.92 -16.51 1.86
CA ARG A 74 16.15 -15.75 1.57
C ARG A 74 15.90 -14.78 0.44
N VAL A 75 16.51 -13.58 0.50
CA VAL A 75 16.39 -12.59 -0.58
C VAL A 75 16.80 -13.15 -1.96
N THR A 76 17.77 -14.07 -2.00
CA THR A 76 18.22 -14.75 -3.23
C THR A 76 17.13 -15.67 -3.79
N GLU A 77 16.54 -16.50 -2.93
CA GLU A 77 15.45 -17.42 -3.29
C GLU A 77 14.19 -16.66 -3.69
N ALA A 78 13.87 -15.58 -2.97
CA ALA A 78 12.78 -14.69 -3.30
C ALA A 78 12.97 -14.04 -4.68
N ALA A 79 14.18 -13.60 -5.00
CA ALA A 79 14.47 -12.99 -6.28
C ALA A 79 14.26 -13.95 -7.46
N GLU A 80 14.63 -15.21 -7.28
CA GLU A 80 14.40 -16.27 -8.28
C GLU A 80 12.91 -16.63 -8.37
N LYS A 81 12.26 -16.86 -7.22
CA LYS A 81 10.86 -17.29 -7.15
C LYS A 81 9.89 -16.24 -7.70
N TYR A 82 10.13 -14.97 -7.42
CA TYR A 82 9.25 -13.87 -7.77
C TYR A 82 9.76 -13.04 -8.94
N GLU A 83 10.89 -13.41 -9.55
CA GLU A 83 11.49 -12.73 -10.69
C GLU A 83 11.71 -11.22 -10.46
N VAL A 84 12.08 -10.85 -9.22
CA VAL A 84 12.38 -9.47 -8.83
C VAL A 84 13.82 -9.37 -8.39
N ASN A 85 14.54 -8.36 -8.87
CA ASN A 85 15.95 -8.18 -8.54
C ASN A 85 16.20 -8.10 -7.01
N GLN A 86 17.23 -8.79 -6.51
CA GLN A 86 17.61 -8.80 -5.10
C GLN A 86 17.81 -7.40 -4.51
N VAL A 87 18.36 -6.46 -5.29
CA VAL A 87 18.56 -5.07 -4.88
C VAL A 87 17.21 -4.37 -4.65
N THR A 88 16.22 -4.66 -5.49
CA THR A 88 14.86 -4.11 -5.35
C THR A 88 14.18 -4.64 -4.09
N LEU A 89 14.24 -5.95 -3.86
CA LEU A 89 13.71 -6.57 -2.64
C LEU A 89 14.41 -6.03 -1.38
N GLY A 90 15.73 -5.87 -1.43
CA GLY A 90 16.50 -5.23 -0.35
C GLY A 90 16.04 -3.81 -0.05
N ARG A 91 15.84 -2.99 -1.09
CA ARG A 91 15.30 -1.61 -0.92
C ARG A 91 13.90 -1.58 -0.34
N TRP A 92 13.03 -2.51 -0.75
CA TRP A 92 11.68 -2.62 -0.20
C TRP A 92 11.70 -3.03 1.28
N ALA A 93 12.57 -3.97 1.64
CA ALA A 93 12.80 -4.37 3.03
C ALA A 93 13.36 -3.21 3.87
N ASP A 94 14.37 -2.49 3.38
CA ASP A 94 14.94 -1.32 4.05
C ASP A 94 13.91 -0.17 4.19
N SER A 95 12.95 -0.07 3.27
CA SER A 95 11.83 0.89 3.34
C SER A 95 10.71 0.45 4.30
N GLY A 96 10.83 -0.75 4.88
CA GLY A 96 9.83 -1.35 5.77
C GLY A 96 8.55 -1.76 5.05
N TYR A 97 8.64 -2.08 3.75
CA TYR A 97 7.55 -2.70 2.99
C TYR A 97 7.52 -4.22 3.19
N ILE A 98 8.68 -4.80 3.45
CA ILE A 98 8.84 -6.23 3.72
C ILE A 98 9.42 -6.40 5.11
N HIS A 99 8.79 -7.24 5.93
CA HIS A 99 9.30 -7.54 7.26
C HIS A 99 10.61 -8.32 7.15
N ILE A 100 11.66 -7.78 7.80
CA ILE A 100 12.97 -8.44 7.91
C ILE A 100 12.91 -9.36 9.11
N MET A 101 12.89 -10.66 8.86
CA MET A 101 12.93 -11.68 9.92
C MET A 101 14.33 -11.82 10.52
N LYS A 102 15.38 -11.73 9.68
CA LYS A 102 16.77 -11.82 10.13
C LYS A 102 17.71 -11.09 9.17
N ARG A 103 18.67 -10.35 9.73
CA ARG A 103 19.73 -9.65 8.98
C ARG A 103 21.10 -9.95 9.56
N GLU A 104 21.98 -10.51 8.74
CA GLU A 104 23.41 -10.71 9.00
C GLU A 104 24.21 -10.30 7.75
N PRO A 105 25.54 -10.11 7.82
CA PRO A 105 26.33 -9.59 6.69
C PRO A 105 26.20 -10.37 5.36
N LYS A 106 25.80 -11.65 5.40
CA LYS A 106 25.60 -12.50 4.22
C LYS A 106 24.24 -13.19 4.18
N LEU A 107 23.30 -12.74 5.03
CA LEU A 107 21.99 -13.37 5.14
C LEU A 107 20.92 -12.30 5.36
N LEU A 108 19.96 -12.25 4.43
CA LEU A 108 18.75 -11.47 4.59
C LEU A 108 17.57 -12.44 4.43
N LEU A 109 16.88 -12.68 5.56
CA LEU A 109 15.63 -13.44 5.60
C LEU A 109 14.47 -12.45 5.69
N LEU A 110 13.53 -12.61 4.78
CA LEU A 110 12.33 -11.79 4.64
C LEU A 110 11.11 -12.65 4.94
N ASP A 111 10.03 -12.02 5.38
CA ASP A 111 8.72 -12.67 5.43
C ASP A 111 8.20 -12.88 4.00
N GLU A 112 7.91 -14.13 3.66
CA GLU A 112 7.53 -14.52 2.30
C GLU A 112 6.16 -13.94 1.87
N ALA A 113 5.20 -13.82 2.79
CA ALA A 113 3.91 -13.22 2.49
C ALA A 113 4.06 -11.72 2.16
N ASP A 114 4.91 -11.03 2.90
CA ASP A 114 5.22 -9.63 2.63
C ASP A 114 5.95 -9.44 1.29
N VAL A 115 6.87 -10.34 0.94
CA VAL A 115 7.54 -10.36 -0.37
C VAL A 115 6.51 -10.54 -1.48
N LYS A 116 5.67 -11.58 -1.40
CA LYS A 116 4.63 -11.86 -2.39
C LYS A 116 3.72 -10.65 -2.59
N ARG A 117 3.25 -10.06 -1.48
CA ARG A 117 2.42 -8.85 -1.48
C ARG A 117 3.09 -7.68 -2.20
N ALA A 118 4.33 -7.35 -1.84
CA ALA A 118 5.03 -6.22 -2.45
C ALA A 118 5.24 -6.43 -3.96
N VAL A 119 5.49 -7.67 -4.38
CA VAL A 119 5.65 -8.05 -5.79
C VAL A 119 4.33 -7.91 -6.55
N GLU A 120 3.21 -8.39 -6.00
CA GLU A 120 1.89 -8.31 -6.65
C GLU A 120 1.47 -6.87 -6.89
N ILE A 121 1.58 -6.01 -5.87
CA ILE A 121 1.28 -4.57 -5.99
C ILE A 121 2.17 -3.91 -7.06
N PHE A 122 3.46 -4.23 -7.06
CA PHE A 122 4.39 -3.66 -8.03
C PHE A 122 4.07 -4.12 -9.45
N ARG A 123 3.75 -5.41 -9.66
CA ARG A 123 3.38 -5.96 -10.96
C ARG A 123 2.08 -5.34 -11.48
N GLN A 124 1.09 -5.15 -10.61
CA GLN A 124 -0.15 -4.48 -10.97
C GLN A 124 0.13 -3.04 -11.42
N GLY A 125 0.89 -2.28 -10.62
CA GLY A 125 1.30 -0.92 -11.00
C GLY A 125 2.09 -0.87 -12.32
N LEU A 126 2.90 -1.91 -12.61
CA LEU A 126 3.63 -2.02 -13.87
C LEU A 126 2.71 -2.33 -15.06
N GLN A 127 1.69 -3.17 -14.89
CA GLN A 127 0.71 -3.48 -15.93
C GLN A 127 -0.17 -2.28 -16.26
N GLU A 128 -0.59 -1.51 -15.25
CA GLU A 128 -1.45 -0.34 -15.42
C GLU A 128 -0.72 0.86 -16.01
N SER A 129 0.55 1.08 -15.62
CA SER A 129 1.31 2.26 -16.03
C SER A 129 2.33 2.03 -17.16
N GLY A 130 2.76 0.78 -17.38
CA GLY A 130 3.88 0.43 -18.25
C GLY A 130 5.24 0.93 -17.77
N SER A 131 5.33 1.56 -16.60
CA SER A 131 6.54 2.22 -16.08
C SER A 131 6.95 1.68 -14.72
N SER A 132 8.18 1.18 -14.61
CA SER A 132 8.73 0.68 -13.34
C SER A 132 8.87 1.77 -12.28
N ILE A 133 9.05 3.02 -12.70
CA ILE A 133 9.07 4.16 -11.79
C ILE A 133 7.68 4.37 -11.20
N GLN A 134 6.64 4.42 -12.04
CA GLN A 134 5.26 4.62 -11.57
C GLN A 134 4.77 3.43 -10.73
N ALA A 135 5.12 2.20 -11.12
CA ALA A 135 4.87 1.00 -10.32
C ALA A 135 5.51 1.08 -8.91
N GLY A 136 6.71 1.64 -8.80
CA GLY A 136 7.35 1.89 -7.51
C GLY A 136 6.60 2.93 -6.65
N TRP A 137 5.99 3.94 -7.29
CA TRP A 137 5.15 4.92 -6.59
C TRP A 137 3.83 4.30 -6.13
N VAL A 138 3.22 3.45 -6.95
CA VAL A 138 2.03 2.67 -6.60
C VAL A 138 2.32 1.80 -5.39
N LEU A 139 3.44 1.05 -5.40
CA LEU A 139 3.86 0.26 -4.24
C LEU A 139 4.05 1.13 -3.00
N LYS A 140 4.81 2.23 -3.10
CA LYS A 140 5.03 3.14 -1.97
C LYS A 140 3.70 3.64 -1.40
N ARG A 141 2.78 4.09 -2.25
CA ARG A 141 1.47 4.62 -1.84
C ARG A 141 0.61 3.53 -1.19
N ALA A 142 0.58 2.33 -1.76
CA ALA A 142 -0.13 1.18 -1.20
C ALA A 142 0.42 0.78 0.19
N MET A 143 1.75 0.71 0.34
CA MET A 143 2.38 0.33 1.61
C MET A 143 2.23 1.43 2.67
N GLN A 144 2.21 2.72 2.29
CA GLN A 144 1.86 3.81 3.21
C GLN A 144 0.41 3.71 3.66
N LYS A 145 -0.52 3.38 2.76
CA LYS A 145 -1.95 3.17 3.06
C LYS A 145 -2.18 1.97 3.99
N LEU A 146 -1.39 0.90 3.89
CA LEU A 146 -1.48 -0.28 4.77
C LEU A 146 -0.98 -0.01 6.21
N LYS A 147 -0.06 0.94 6.41
CA LYS A 147 0.43 1.34 7.75
C LYS A 147 -0.59 2.10 8.60
N ILE A 148 -1.75 2.41 8.04
CA ILE A 148 -2.79 3.23 8.68
C ILE A 148 -3.62 2.40 9.69
N GLN A 149 -3.49 1.07 9.66
CA GLN A 149 -4.16 0.13 10.58
C GLN A 149 -3.69 0.28 12.02
#